data_AF-A0A8C5LFY7-F1
#
_entry.id   AF-A0A8C5LFY7-F1
#
_cell.length_a   1.000
_cell.length_b   1.000
_cell.length_c   1.000
_cell.angle_alpha   90.00
_cell.angle_beta   90.00
_cell.angle_gamma   90.00
#
_symmetry.space_group_name_H-M   'P 1'
#
loop_
_entity.id
_entity.type
_entity.pdbx_description
1 polymer ?
#
loop_
_entity_poly.entity_id
_entity_poly.type
_entity_poly.pdbx_seq_one_letter_code
_entity_poly.pdbx_strand_id
1 'polypeptide(L)'
;MCQASEDYAEPVREDPPPVPRPGREQKCVKCAEGLPVVVIRAGDAFCRDCFKAFYVHKFRAMLGKNRLIFPGEKVLLAWSGGLSSSSMVWQVLEGLSQDSAKRLRFVPGIIYVDEGAACGQSPEDRAKTLAEVKLVLQSTGLPWHVVTLEEVFGLSPSVLRCAAQEPAGTEEAYKAAVDSFLQKQHVLEAEGSSSVAQGSEQLCSPPSQDPPGMAGSPTATQTEALSRLFNSVKTLTAKEELLQTLRTHLILHVARTHGYCKVMTGESCTRLAIKLMTNLALGRGAFLAWDTGFSDERHGDVVLVRPMRDHTLKEVAFYNRLFAVPSVFTPAIDTKAPEKASIHRLMEAFILKLQTQFPSTVSTVYRTSEKLVKAPREGCADGPRCLLCMCVLDIDAVDSATAFGAQTSSHLSQMLPVEAGLPTPSCCGAGEGQAQRCCRAVCGKEDMQAFVQEQLCYGCRVNMKDLSSLDPLPPYILAEAQLRTQRYWYLLFQEYLIQDSDEEEETGQS
;
A
#
# COMPACT_ATOMS: atom_id res chain seq x y z
N MET A 1 -32.39 2.74 20.19
CA MET A 1 -32.09 2.81 21.64
C MET A 1 -32.44 1.45 22.23
N CYS A 2 -31.47 0.55 22.32
CA CYS A 2 -31.68 -0.77 22.91
C CYS A 2 -30.75 -0.85 24.14
N GLN A 3 -31.38 -0.83 25.31
CA GLN A 3 -30.75 -0.98 26.61
C GLN A 3 -30.22 -2.41 26.73
N ALA A 4 -28.96 -2.56 27.12
CA ALA A 4 -28.40 -3.83 27.55
C ALA A 4 -28.58 -3.92 29.07
N SER A 5 -29.41 -4.85 29.53
CA SER A 5 -29.44 -5.28 30.93
C SER A 5 -28.27 -6.23 31.16
N GLU A 6 -27.38 -5.84 32.07
CA GLU A 6 -26.27 -6.64 32.57
C GLU A 6 -26.81 -7.66 33.58
N ASP A 7 -26.84 -8.94 33.21
CA ASP A 7 -26.98 -10.04 34.16
C ASP A 7 -25.75 -10.94 34.06
N TYR A 8 -24.95 -10.95 35.14
CA TYR A 8 -23.85 -11.88 35.34
C TYR A 8 -24.41 -13.29 35.55
N ALA A 9 -24.34 -14.12 34.51
CA ALA A 9 -24.62 -15.56 34.61
C ALA A 9 -23.32 -16.35 34.86
N GLU A 10 -23.34 -17.21 35.88
CA GLU A 10 -22.27 -18.15 36.24
C GLU A 10 -21.90 -19.14 35.11
N PRO A 11 -20.69 -19.72 35.12
CA PRO A 11 -20.22 -20.56 34.02
C PRO A 11 -21.03 -21.86 33.90
N VAL A 12 -21.80 -21.94 32.82
CA VAL A 12 -22.46 -23.18 32.35
C VAL A 12 -21.38 -24.21 32.03
N ARG A 13 -21.49 -25.40 32.63
CA ARG A 13 -20.66 -26.56 32.28
C ARG A 13 -20.91 -26.90 30.81
N GLU A 14 -19.91 -26.68 29.95
CA GLU A 14 -19.95 -27.11 28.56
C GLU A 14 -19.94 -28.64 28.52
N ASP A 15 -21.06 -29.25 28.16
CA ASP A 15 -21.06 -30.64 27.72
C ASP A 15 -20.15 -30.79 26.49
N PRO A 16 -19.35 -31.86 26.40
CA PRO A 16 -18.48 -32.07 25.26
C PRO A 16 -19.30 -32.11 23.96
N PRO A 17 -18.81 -31.51 22.87
CA PRO A 17 -19.54 -31.47 21.61
C PRO A 17 -19.87 -32.91 21.17
N PRO A 18 -21.10 -33.16 20.65
CA PRO A 18 -21.49 -34.48 20.24
C PRO A 18 -20.53 -35.01 19.17
N VAL A 19 -20.02 -36.23 19.40
CA VAL A 19 -19.13 -36.94 18.47
C VAL A 19 -19.82 -37.00 17.10
N PRO A 20 -19.15 -36.63 15.99
CA PRO A 20 -19.75 -36.70 14.66
C PRO A 20 -20.12 -38.15 14.37
N ARG A 21 -21.42 -38.41 14.18
CA ARG A 21 -21.90 -39.67 13.64
C ARG A 21 -21.23 -39.90 12.27
N PRO A 22 -20.87 -41.14 11.89
CA PRO A 22 -20.32 -41.42 10.57
C PRO A 22 -21.43 -41.21 9.51
N GLY A 23 -21.58 -39.95 9.09
CA GLY A 23 -22.52 -39.54 8.07
C GLY A 23 -21.97 -39.86 6.68
N ARG A 24 -22.86 -40.38 5.82
CA ARG A 24 -22.72 -40.62 4.36
C ARG A 24 -21.41 -40.12 3.74
N GLU A 25 -20.71 -41.01 3.05
CA GLU A 25 -19.57 -40.70 2.17
C GLU A 25 -19.77 -39.37 1.46
N GLN A 26 -19.14 -38.33 2.01
CA GLN A 26 -19.31 -36.98 1.52
C GLN A 26 -18.65 -36.94 0.15
N LYS A 27 -19.36 -36.49 -0.90
CA LYS A 27 -18.82 -36.37 -2.25
C LYS A 27 -18.51 -34.90 -2.57
N CYS A 28 -17.65 -34.67 -3.55
CA CYS A 28 -17.37 -33.31 -4.01
C CYS A 28 -18.63 -32.62 -4.52
N VAL A 29 -18.90 -31.40 -4.04
CA VAL A 29 -20.05 -30.58 -4.44
C VAL A 29 -20.05 -30.19 -5.93
N LYS A 30 -18.87 -30.18 -6.57
CA LYS A 30 -18.72 -29.70 -7.96
C LYS A 30 -18.83 -30.81 -9.00
N CYS A 31 -18.15 -31.94 -8.80
CA CYS A 31 -18.16 -33.06 -9.75
C CYS A 31 -19.04 -34.24 -9.30
N ALA A 32 -19.58 -34.23 -8.08
CA ALA A 32 -20.39 -35.30 -7.49
C ALA A 32 -19.74 -36.69 -7.41
N GLU A 33 -18.48 -36.84 -7.83
CA GLU A 33 -17.76 -38.12 -7.88
C GLU A 33 -16.51 -38.12 -6.98
N GLY A 34 -15.70 -37.07 -7.07
CA GLY A 34 -14.41 -37.01 -6.40
C GLY A 34 -14.51 -37.00 -4.88
N LEU A 35 -13.55 -37.67 -4.22
CA LEU A 35 -13.41 -37.66 -2.77
C LEU A 35 -13.04 -36.24 -2.28
N PRO A 36 -13.82 -35.66 -1.35
CA PRO A 36 -13.54 -34.33 -0.84
C PRO A 36 -12.32 -34.34 0.06
N VAL A 37 -11.42 -33.40 -0.19
CA VAL A 37 -10.18 -33.20 0.59
C VAL A 37 -10.19 -31.88 1.35
N VAL A 38 -11.12 -30.98 1.03
CA VAL A 38 -11.21 -29.65 1.63
C VAL A 38 -12.66 -29.24 1.83
N VAL A 39 -12.94 -28.60 2.97
CA VAL A 39 -14.24 -28.02 3.31
C VAL A 39 -14.06 -26.54 3.60
N ILE A 40 -14.48 -25.69 2.66
CA ILE A 40 -14.32 -24.24 2.79
C ILE A 40 -15.38 -23.69 3.75
N ARG A 41 -16.65 -24.07 3.52
CA ARG A 41 -17.82 -23.74 4.34
C ARG A 41 -18.61 -25.01 4.64
N ALA A 42 -19.49 -24.97 5.63
CA ALA A 42 -20.39 -26.10 5.89
C ALA A 42 -21.20 -26.42 4.62
N GLY A 43 -21.12 -27.66 4.13
CA GLY A 43 -21.75 -28.11 2.88
C GLY A 43 -20.89 -27.95 1.62
N ASP A 44 -19.84 -27.13 1.64
CA ASP A 44 -18.96 -26.86 0.50
C ASP A 44 -17.69 -27.74 0.56
N ALA A 45 -17.86 -29.03 0.29
CA ALA A 45 -16.78 -30.01 0.24
C ALA A 45 -16.25 -30.20 -1.20
N PHE A 46 -14.96 -30.00 -1.43
CA PHE A 46 -14.34 -30.10 -2.76
C PHE A 46 -13.29 -31.21 -2.82
N CYS A 47 -13.22 -31.93 -3.95
CA CYS A 47 -12.04 -32.72 -4.30
C CYS A 47 -10.88 -31.80 -4.69
N ARG A 48 -9.66 -32.36 -4.78
CA ARG A 48 -8.44 -31.61 -5.04
C ARG A 48 -8.51 -30.79 -6.34
N ASP A 49 -8.97 -31.40 -7.44
CA ASP A 49 -8.96 -30.76 -8.75
C ASP A 49 -10.04 -29.69 -8.89
N CYS A 50 -11.25 -29.97 -8.41
CA CYS A 50 -12.33 -28.98 -8.41
C CYS A 50 -11.99 -27.77 -7.52
N PHE A 51 -11.31 -27.99 -6.39
CA PHE A 51 -10.83 -26.89 -5.57
C PHE A 51 -9.77 -26.07 -6.29
N LYS A 52 -8.79 -26.70 -6.97
CA LYS A 52 -7.79 -26.01 -7.78
C LYS A 52 -8.44 -25.12 -8.83
N ALA A 53 -9.35 -25.68 -9.62
CA ALA A 53 -10.05 -24.97 -10.67
C ALA A 53 -10.87 -23.80 -10.14
N PHE A 54 -11.58 -23.99 -9.02
CA PHE A 54 -12.31 -22.93 -8.33
C PHE A 54 -11.38 -21.78 -7.89
N TYR A 55 -10.27 -22.12 -7.23
CA TYR A 55 -9.31 -21.17 -6.69
C TYR A 55 -8.63 -20.33 -7.79
N VAL A 56 -8.20 -21.01 -8.87
CA VAL A 56 -7.57 -20.37 -10.04
C VAL A 56 -8.55 -19.51 -10.81
N HIS A 57 -9.77 -19.99 -11.04
CA HIS A 57 -10.81 -19.20 -11.68
C HIS A 57 -11.09 -17.91 -10.91
N LYS A 58 -11.18 -17.97 -9.57
CA LYS A 58 -11.42 -16.81 -8.71
C LYS A 58 -10.38 -15.71 -8.91
N PHE A 59 -9.10 -16.04 -8.89
CA PHE A 59 -8.00 -15.09 -9.15
C PHE A 59 -8.10 -14.46 -10.55
N ARG A 60 -8.33 -15.30 -11.58
CA ARG A 60 -8.38 -14.84 -12.97
C ARG A 60 -9.59 -13.97 -13.27
N ALA A 61 -10.75 -14.34 -12.73
CA ALA A 61 -11.97 -13.56 -12.84
C ALA A 61 -11.78 -12.17 -12.22
N MET A 62 -11.02 -12.06 -11.12
CA MET A 62 -10.70 -10.77 -10.51
C MET A 62 -9.86 -9.88 -11.42
N LEU A 63 -8.83 -10.41 -12.08
CA LEU A 63 -8.06 -9.65 -13.06
C LEU A 63 -8.90 -9.27 -14.29
N GLY A 64 -9.66 -10.23 -14.83
CA GLY A 64 -10.47 -10.03 -16.04
C GLY A 64 -11.69 -9.13 -15.87
N LYS A 65 -12.25 -9.03 -14.65
CA LYS A 65 -13.35 -8.11 -14.33
C LYS A 65 -12.89 -6.66 -14.29
N ASN A 66 -11.70 -6.40 -13.75
CA ASN A 66 -11.22 -5.03 -13.53
C ASN A 66 -10.38 -4.49 -14.70
N ARG A 67 -9.69 -5.37 -15.46
CA ARG A 67 -8.95 -5.02 -16.70
C ARG A 67 -7.95 -3.85 -16.56
N LEU A 68 -7.28 -3.76 -15.42
CA LEU A 68 -6.32 -2.67 -15.14
C LEU A 68 -4.89 -2.94 -15.61
N ILE A 69 -4.59 -4.15 -16.07
CA ILE A 69 -3.22 -4.56 -16.42
C ILE A 69 -3.19 -4.93 -17.89
N PHE A 70 -2.52 -4.09 -18.68
CA PHE A 70 -2.46 -4.24 -20.12
C PHE A 70 -1.37 -5.25 -20.53
N PRO A 71 -1.52 -5.91 -21.70
CA PRO A 71 -0.49 -6.78 -22.24
C PRO A 71 0.85 -6.04 -22.42
N GLY A 72 1.95 -6.68 -22.01
CA GLY A 72 3.30 -6.13 -22.06
C GLY A 72 3.68 -5.23 -20.89
N GLU A 73 2.74 -4.81 -20.03
CA GLU A 73 3.06 -3.99 -18.87
C GLU A 73 3.98 -4.73 -17.88
N LYS A 74 4.90 -4.00 -17.26
CA LYS A 74 5.69 -4.52 -16.15
C LYS A 74 4.91 -4.41 -14.85
N VAL A 75 4.76 -5.54 -14.15
CA VAL A 75 4.01 -5.65 -12.89
C VAL A 75 4.93 -6.15 -11.77
N LEU A 76 5.06 -5.37 -10.70
CA LEU A 76 5.83 -5.74 -9.52
C LEU A 76 4.96 -6.53 -8.54
N LEU A 77 5.40 -7.71 -8.12
CA LEU A 77 4.72 -8.58 -7.17
C LEU A 77 5.33 -8.37 -5.79
N ALA A 78 4.58 -7.74 -4.89
CA ALA A 78 5.01 -7.57 -3.50
C ALA A 78 4.91 -8.90 -2.74
N TRP A 79 6.04 -9.53 -2.50
CA TRP A 79 6.15 -10.83 -1.85
C TRP A 79 6.79 -10.70 -0.48
N SER A 80 6.07 -11.13 0.56
CA SER A 80 6.51 -11.04 1.95
C SER A 80 6.97 -12.37 2.54
N GLY A 81 6.93 -13.47 1.77
CA GLY A 81 7.12 -14.82 2.30
C GLY A 81 5.88 -15.48 2.91
N GLY A 82 4.89 -14.67 3.31
CA GLY A 82 3.64 -15.14 3.91
C GLY A 82 2.72 -15.90 2.96
N LEU A 83 1.71 -16.57 3.52
CA LEU A 83 0.83 -17.48 2.79
C LEU A 83 0.11 -16.82 1.60
N SER A 84 -0.48 -15.64 1.79
CA SER A 84 -1.27 -14.96 0.76
C SER A 84 -0.41 -14.39 -0.37
N SER A 85 0.75 -13.82 -0.06
CA SER A 85 1.67 -13.28 -1.06
C SER A 85 2.36 -14.39 -1.84
N SER A 86 2.74 -15.50 -1.19
CA SER A 86 3.21 -16.71 -1.89
C SER A 86 2.15 -17.31 -2.81
N SER A 87 0.90 -17.40 -2.33
CA SER A 87 -0.20 -17.89 -3.18
C SER A 87 -0.41 -16.97 -4.38
N MET A 88 -0.38 -15.65 -4.21
CA MET A 88 -0.47 -14.70 -5.31
C MET A 88 0.61 -14.92 -6.37
N VAL A 89 1.88 -15.05 -5.96
CA VAL A 89 3.00 -15.32 -6.89
C VAL A 89 2.76 -16.64 -7.64
N TRP A 90 2.33 -17.68 -6.94
CA TRP A 90 2.04 -18.97 -7.56
C TRP A 90 0.88 -18.91 -8.56
N GLN A 91 -0.16 -18.15 -8.27
CA GLN A 91 -1.29 -17.91 -9.20
C GLN A 91 -0.84 -17.16 -10.46
N VAL A 92 0.11 -16.22 -10.32
CA VAL A 92 0.71 -15.53 -11.47
C VAL A 92 1.54 -16.51 -12.31
N LEU A 93 2.40 -17.32 -11.68
CA LEU A 93 3.18 -18.36 -12.37
C LEU A 93 2.27 -19.34 -13.13
N GLU A 94 1.23 -19.85 -12.47
CA GLU A 94 0.26 -20.74 -13.11
C GLU A 94 -0.48 -20.04 -14.27
N GLY A 95 -0.79 -18.75 -14.14
CA GLY A 95 -1.45 -17.97 -15.19
C GLY A 95 -0.55 -17.64 -16.40
N LEU A 96 0.77 -17.54 -16.21
CA LEU A 96 1.74 -17.29 -17.29
C LEU A 96 2.04 -18.54 -18.12
N SER A 97 1.89 -19.72 -17.51
CA SER A 97 2.15 -21.04 -18.12
C SER A 97 0.94 -21.63 -18.87
N GLN A 98 -0.20 -20.92 -18.97
CA GLN A 98 -1.39 -21.41 -19.68
C GLN A 98 -1.34 -21.18 -21.19
N ASP A 99 -2.14 -21.95 -21.92
CA ASP A 99 -2.36 -21.79 -23.37
C ASP A 99 -2.83 -20.37 -23.75
N SER A 100 -2.51 -19.97 -24.98
CA SER A 100 -2.53 -18.59 -25.50
C SER A 100 -3.81 -17.77 -25.21
N ALA A 101 -4.99 -18.40 -25.22
CA ALA A 101 -6.27 -17.72 -24.97
C ALA A 101 -6.48 -17.33 -23.50
N LYS A 102 -5.86 -18.06 -22.56
CA LYS A 102 -5.97 -17.82 -21.11
C LYS A 102 -4.66 -17.35 -20.49
N ARG A 103 -3.59 -17.22 -21.26
CA ARG A 103 -2.29 -16.75 -20.74
C ARG A 103 -2.36 -15.33 -20.19
N LEU A 104 -1.77 -15.10 -19.02
CA LEU A 104 -1.49 -13.74 -18.53
C LEU A 104 -0.38 -13.12 -19.40
N ARG A 105 -0.50 -11.86 -19.79
CA ARG A 105 0.36 -11.24 -20.82
C ARG A 105 1.20 -10.06 -20.33
N PHE A 106 1.29 -9.86 -19.03
CA PHE A 106 2.16 -8.86 -18.43
C PHE A 106 3.50 -9.49 -18.05
N VAL A 107 4.52 -8.65 -17.82
CA VAL A 107 5.86 -9.08 -17.42
C VAL A 107 6.00 -8.91 -15.90
N PRO A 108 6.00 -10.00 -15.11
CA PRO A 108 6.14 -9.89 -13.67
C PRO A 108 7.60 -9.66 -13.24
N GLY A 109 7.78 -8.98 -12.12
CA GLY A 109 8.98 -9.07 -11.29
C GLY A 109 8.62 -9.12 -9.82
N ILE A 110 9.44 -9.71 -8.97
CA ILE A 110 9.14 -9.89 -7.54
C ILE A 110 9.93 -8.85 -6.73
N ILE A 111 9.34 -8.30 -5.67
CA ILE A 111 10.05 -7.54 -4.64
C ILE A 111 9.87 -8.19 -3.27
N TYR A 112 10.97 -8.33 -2.55
CA TYR A 112 11.01 -8.69 -1.14
C TYR A 112 11.67 -7.56 -0.35
N VAL A 113 11.01 -7.13 0.72
CA VAL A 113 11.53 -6.12 1.65
C VAL A 113 11.93 -6.81 2.95
N ASP A 114 13.21 -6.79 3.29
CA ASP A 114 13.70 -7.23 4.59
C ASP A 114 13.40 -6.18 5.66
N GLU A 115 12.49 -6.51 6.57
CA GLU A 115 12.09 -5.67 7.71
C GLU A 115 12.80 -6.07 9.02
N GLY A 116 13.75 -7.03 8.96
CA GLY A 116 14.32 -7.67 10.14
C GLY A 116 14.93 -6.70 11.15
N ALA A 117 15.56 -5.62 10.69
CA ALA A 117 16.10 -4.58 11.56
C ALA A 117 15.02 -3.85 12.38
N ALA A 118 13.88 -3.51 11.76
CA ALA A 118 12.76 -2.88 12.47
C ALA A 118 12.07 -3.86 13.44
N CYS A 119 12.11 -5.15 13.14
CA CYS A 119 11.62 -6.22 14.01
C CYS A 119 12.61 -6.64 15.11
N GLY A 120 13.79 -6.02 15.20
CA GLY A 120 14.81 -6.34 16.21
C GLY A 120 15.49 -7.70 16.02
N GLN A 121 15.51 -8.23 14.79
CA GLN A 121 16.16 -9.51 14.48
C GLN A 121 17.69 -9.38 14.44
N SER A 122 18.38 -10.44 14.85
CA SER A 122 19.85 -10.49 14.78
C SER A 122 20.32 -10.55 13.31
N PRO A 123 21.55 -10.09 13.00
CA PRO A 123 22.11 -10.23 11.65
C PRO A 123 22.17 -11.68 11.15
N GLU A 124 22.38 -12.64 12.07
CA GLU A 124 22.43 -14.08 11.76
C GLU A 124 21.05 -14.62 11.34
N ASP A 125 20.00 -14.28 12.10
CA ASP A 125 18.63 -14.68 11.77
C ASP A 125 18.16 -14.06 10.45
N ARG A 126 18.54 -12.80 10.19
CA ARG A 126 18.29 -12.11 8.93
C ARG A 126 18.98 -12.81 7.77
N ALA A 127 20.27 -13.15 7.92
CA ALA A 127 21.02 -13.84 6.89
C ALA A 127 20.43 -15.22 6.57
N LYS A 128 19.99 -15.97 7.59
CA LYS A 128 19.30 -17.25 7.42
C LYS A 128 17.97 -17.09 6.68
N THR A 129 17.14 -16.14 7.10
CA THR A 129 15.85 -15.85 6.47
C THR A 129 16.04 -15.42 5.01
N LEU A 130 17.03 -14.57 4.73
CA LEU A 130 17.37 -14.15 3.37
C LEU A 130 17.87 -15.30 2.50
N ALA A 131 18.57 -16.29 3.06
CA ALA A 131 18.97 -17.48 2.32
C ALA A 131 17.76 -18.32 1.90
N GLU A 132 16.79 -18.54 2.82
CA GLU A 132 15.53 -19.23 2.52
C GLU A 132 14.71 -18.47 1.47
N VAL A 133 14.59 -17.15 1.61
CA VAL A 133 13.93 -16.24 0.66
C VAL A 133 14.55 -16.36 -0.74
N LYS A 134 15.88 -16.29 -0.84
CA LYS A 134 16.59 -16.39 -2.12
C LYS A 134 16.35 -17.73 -2.81
N LEU A 135 16.31 -18.82 -2.05
CA LEU A 135 16.00 -20.16 -2.59
C LEU A 135 14.60 -20.19 -3.20
N VAL A 136 13.59 -19.64 -2.51
CA VAL A 136 12.23 -19.56 -3.04
C VAL A 136 12.18 -18.67 -4.29
N LEU A 137 12.80 -17.49 -4.26
CA LEU A 137 12.81 -16.56 -5.40
C LEU A 137 13.47 -17.19 -6.64
N GLN A 138 14.59 -17.89 -6.47
CA GLN A 138 15.28 -18.61 -7.55
C GLN A 138 14.38 -19.67 -8.18
N SER A 139 13.58 -20.38 -7.37
CA SER A 139 12.66 -21.41 -7.89
C SER A 139 11.53 -20.86 -8.78
N THR A 140 11.24 -19.55 -8.71
CA THR A 140 10.17 -18.92 -9.50
C THR A 140 10.56 -18.65 -10.95
N GLY A 141 11.87 -18.51 -11.24
CA GLY A 141 12.36 -18.11 -12.56
C GLY A 141 12.02 -16.67 -12.99
N LEU A 142 11.49 -15.84 -12.09
CA LEU A 142 11.14 -14.44 -12.35
C LEU A 142 12.27 -13.50 -11.94
N PRO A 143 12.39 -12.30 -12.56
CA PRO A 143 13.30 -11.27 -12.05
C PRO A 143 12.84 -10.84 -10.66
N TRP A 144 13.78 -10.68 -9.73
CA TRP A 144 13.48 -10.34 -8.34
C TRP A 144 14.39 -9.24 -7.80
N HIS A 145 13.85 -8.50 -6.83
CA HIS A 145 14.48 -7.37 -6.14
C HIS A 145 14.44 -7.66 -4.64
N VAL A 146 15.59 -7.76 -3.99
CA VAL A 146 15.69 -7.87 -2.53
C VAL A 146 16.23 -6.55 -2.03
N VAL A 147 15.43 -5.87 -1.22
CA VAL A 147 15.76 -4.58 -0.61
C VAL A 147 15.60 -4.67 0.90
N THR A 148 16.33 -3.83 1.62
CA THR A 148 16.27 -3.72 3.08
C THR A 148 15.50 -2.46 3.46
N LEU A 149 14.72 -2.51 4.56
CA LEU A 149 13.94 -1.35 4.98
C LEU A 149 14.83 -0.13 5.30
N GLU A 150 16.08 -0.37 5.69
CA GLU A 150 17.13 0.62 5.92
C GLU A 150 17.39 1.55 4.71
N GLU A 151 17.11 1.09 3.49
CA GLU A 151 17.28 1.88 2.27
C GLU A 151 16.33 3.08 2.20
N VAL A 152 15.29 3.14 3.05
CA VAL A 152 14.38 4.29 3.13
C VAL A 152 15.12 5.60 3.42
N PHE A 153 16.26 5.56 4.09
CA PHE A 153 17.08 6.73 4.38
C PHE A 153 17.82 7.29 3.16
N GLY A 154 17.95 6.50 2.08
CA GLY A 154 18.57 6.91 0.81
C GLY A 154 17.57 7.34 -0.27
N LEU A 155 16.27 7.35 0.02
CA LEU A 155 15.25 7.67 -0.98
C LEU A 155 15.26 9.13 -1.40
N SER A 156 14.79 9.38 -2.62
CA SER A 156 14.53 10.73 -3.14
C SER A 156 13.14 11.24 -2.72
N PRO A 157 12.97 12.56 -2.47
CA PRO A 157 11.66 13.17 -2.23
C PRO A 157 10.61 12.90 -3.31
N SER A 158 11.03 12.56 -4.53
CA SER A 158 10.12 12.22 -5.64
C SER A 158 9.21 11.02 -5.33
N VAL A 159 9.57 10.17 -4.37
CA VAL A 159 8.71 9.06 -3.90
C VAL A 159 7.36 9.57 -3.37
N LEU A 160 7.34 10.77 -2.78
CA LEU A 160 6.16 11.40 -2.17
C LEU A 160 5.45 12.38 -3.11
N ARG A 161 5.64 12.22 -4.43
CA ARG A 161 4.95 13.00 -5.46
C ARG A 161 3.95 12.13 -6.20
N CYS A 162 2.81 12.73 -6.54
CA CYS A 162 1.88 12.16 -7.49
C CYS A 162 2.35 12.57 -8.89
N ALA A 163 2.68 11.59 -9.74
CA ALA A 163 2.88 11.87 -11.15
C ALA A 163 1.52 12.01 -11.85
N ALA A 164 1.44 12.81 -12.90
CA ALA A 164 0.22 12.92 -13.69
C ALA A 164 -0.15 11.54 -14.27
N GLN A 165 -1.42 11.16 -14.13
CA GLN A 165 -1.95 9.93 -14.71
C GLN A 165 -2.15 10.11 -16.22
N GLU A 166 -1.73 9.13 -17.02
CA GLU A 166 -2.42 8.90 -18.29
C GLU A 166 -3.79 8.29 -17.98
N PRO A 167 -4.87 8.76 -18.64
CA PRO A 167 -6.23 8.35 -18.33
C PRO A 167 -6.38 6.83 -18.42
N ALA A 168 -7.06 6.24 -17.44
CA ALA A 168 -7.38 4.81 -17.43
C ALA A 168 -8.08 4.43 -18.74
N GLY A 169 -7.47 3.53 -19.52
CA GLY A 169 -7.98 3.13 -20.82
C GLY A 169 -9.39 2.53 -20.72
N THR A 170 -10.25 2.85 -21.69
CA THR A 170 -11.61 2.30 -21.78
C THR A 170 -11.61 0.79 -22.03
N GLU A 171 -12.77 0.13 -21.88
CA GLU A 171 -12.90 -1.29 -22.16
C GLU A 171 -12.50 -1.63 -23.62
N GLU A 172 -12.83 -0.74 -24.55
CA GLU A 172 -12.46 -0.81 -25.95
C GLU A 172 -10.94 -0.68 -26.14
N ALA A 173 -10.30 0.24 -25.41
CA ALA A 173 -8.83 0.40 -25.44
C ALA A 173 -8.11 -0.86 -24.94
N TYR A 174 -8.64 -1.50 -23.89
CA TYR A 174 -8.10 -2.77 -23.40
C TYR A 174 -8.22 -3.88 -24.43
N LYS A 175 -9.39 -4.05 -25.07
CA LYS A 175 -9.58 -5.07 -26.12
C LYS A 175 -8.64 -4.81 -27.30
N ALA A 176 -8.57 -3.56 -27.78
CA ALA A 176 -7.67 -3.17 -28.87
C ALA A 176 -6.19 -3.44 -28.54
N ALA A 177 -5.75 -3.18 -27.30
CA ALA A 177 -4.40 -3.50 -26.86
C ALA A 177 -4.11 -5.01 -26.85
N VAL A 178 -5.09 -5.82 -26.43
CA VAL A 178 -5.01 -7.29 -26.46
C VAL A 178 -4.92 -7.81 -27.89
N ASP A 179 -5.75 -7.31 -28.80
CA ASP A 179 -5.77 -7.72 -30.20
C ASP A 179 -4.47 -7.31 -30.92
N SER A 180 -4.00 -6.08 -30.71
CA SER A 180 -2.71 -5.60 -31.24
C SER A 180 -1.55 -6.45 -30.74
N PHE A 181 -1.55 -6.83 -29.46
CA PHE A 181 -0.52 -7.69 -28.88
C PHE A 181 -0.54 -9.10 -29.48
N LEU A 182 -1.73 -9.68 -29.71
CA LEU A 182 -1.87 -10.99 -30.37
C LEU A 182 -1.33 -10.95 -31.80
N GLN A 183 -1.69 -9.92 -32.55
CA GLN A 183 -1.26 -9.78 -33.93
C GLN A 183 0.28 -9.67 -34.01
N LYS A 184 0.90 -8.90 -33.11
CA LYS A 184 2.37 -8.81 -33.01
C LYS A 184 3.03 -10.16 -32.68
N GLN A 185 2.46 -10.95 -31.76
CA GLN A 185 2.99 -12.28 -31.45
C GLN A 185 2.86 -13.25 -32.64
N HIS A 186 1.72 -13.24 -33.34
CA HIS A 186 1.52 -14.08 -34.53
C HIS A 186 2.45 -13.71 -35.69
N VAL A 187 2.78 -12.43 -35.88
CA VAL A 187 3.76 -11.99 -36.89
C VAL A 187 5.17 -12.48 -36.52
N LEU A 188 5.57 -12.34 -35.25
CA LEU A 188 6.88 -12.84 -34.76
C LEU A 188 7.01 -14.38 -34.84
N GLU A 189 5.92 -15.12 -34.64
CA GLU A 189 5.89 -16.58 -34.79
C GLU A 189 5.87 -17.03 -36.26
N ALA A 190 5.24 -16.25 -37.16
CA ALA A 190 5.18 -16.56 -38.60
C ALA A 190 6.53 -16.33 -39.31
N GLU A 191 7.26 -15.27 -38.96
CA GLU A 191 8.58 -14.95 -39.53
C GLU A 191 9.70 -15.88 -39.04
N GLY A 192 9.46 -16.68 -37.98
CA GLY A 192 10.43 -17.64 -37.43
C GLY A 192 10.53 -19.00 -38.16
N SER A 193 9.88 -19.19 -39.31
CA SER A 193 9.75 -20.51 -39.97
C SER A 193 10.42 -20.66 -41.35
N SER A 194 11.35 -19.77 -41.74
CA SER A 194 12.21 -20.01 -42.92
C SER A 194 13.65 -19.51 -42.73
N SER A 195 14.61 -20.35 -43.11
CA SER A 195 16.05 -20.22 -42.84
C SER A 195 16.79 -19.23 -43.75
N VAL A 196 17.60 -18.34 -43.17
CA VAL A 196 19.08 -18.26 -43.28
C VAL A 196 19.55 -16.86 -42.83
N ALA A 197 20.63 -16.87 -42.04
CA ALA A 197 21.33 -15.75 -41.41
C ALA A 197 21.54 -14.49 -42.27
N GLN A 198 21.10 -13.34 -41.73
CA GLN A 198 21.91 -12.17 -41.35
C GLN A 198 21.00 -10.97 -41.06
N GLY A 199 21.07 -10.44 -39.83
CA GLY A 199 20.62 -9.07 -39.51
C GLY A 199 19.20 -8.92 -38.98
N SER A 200 18.98 -9.20 -37.68
CA SER A 200 18.10 -8.45 -36.76
C SER A 200 17.96 -9.21 -35.43
N GLU A 201 19.02 -9.20 -34.61
CA GLU A 201 18.90 -9.52 -33.19
C GLU A 201 18.52 -8.24 -32.43
N GLN A 202 17.21 -7.97 -32.35
CA GLN A 202 16.65 -6.96 -31.45
C GLN A 202 15.30 -7.45 -30.89
N LEU A 203 15.30 -8.69 -30.38
CA LEU A 203 14.36 -9.16 -29.37
C LEU A 203 15.19 -9.56 -28.15
N CYS A 204 14.82 -8.99 -27.00
CA CYS A 204 15.52 -9.05 -25.72
C CYS A 204 16.28 -10.37 -25.46
N SER A 205 17.60 -10.27 -25.51
CA SER A 205 18.52 -11.23 -24.88
C SER A 205 18.12 -11.44 -23.42
N PRO A 206 18.26 -12.67 -22.86
CA PRO A 206 18.16 -12.86 -21.42
C PRO A 206 19.21 -11.95 -20.77
N PRO A 207 18.89 -11.19 -19.71
CA PRO A 207 19.91 -10.45 -19.00
C PRO A 207 20.92 -11.49 -18.50
N SER A 208 22.15 -11.33 -18.96
CA SER A 208 23.34 -11.92 -18.38
C SER A 208 23.23 -11.87 -16.86
N GLN A 209 23.49 -13.02 -16.24
CA GLN A 209 23.67 -13.17 -14.81
C GLN A 209 24.82 -12.25 -14.36
N ASP A 210 24.46 -11.03 -13.99
CA ASP A 210 25.07 -10.18 -12.96
C ASP A 210 24.22 -8.89 -12.91
N PRO A 211 23.57 -8.56 -11.78
CA PRO A 211 22.77 -7.35 -11.67
C PRO A 211 23.69 -6.11 -11.72
N PRO A 212 23.42 -5.10 -12.58
CA PRO A 212 24.12 -3.82 -12.50
C PRO A 212 23.81 -3.18 -11.15
N GLY A 213 24.88 -2.88 -10.41
CA GLY A 213 24.86 -2.61 -8.99
C GLY A 213 24.20 -1.29 -8.58
N MET A 214 23.31 -1.41 -7.60
CA MET A 214 23.29 -0.61 -6.36
C MET A 214 22.34 -1.29 -5.36
N ALA A 215 22.67 -2.51 -4.93
CA ALA A 215 22.15 -3.07 -3.69
C ALA A 215 23.33 -3.15 -2.73
N GLY A 216 23.73 -1.98 -2.20
CA GLY A 216 24.71 -1.95 -1.12
C GLY A 216 24.12 -2.71 0.07
N SER A 217 24.91 -3.58 0.71
CA SER A 217 24.55 -4.03 2.05
C SER A 217 24.19 -2.81 2.90
N PRO A 218 23.12 -2.85 3.71
CA PRO A 218 22.72 -1.70 4.51
C PRO A 218 23.91 -1.25 5.35
N THR A 219 24.21 0.05 5.28
CA THR A 219 25.31 0.60 6.08
C THR A 219 24.95 0.49 7.55
N ALA A 220 25.92 0.18 8.42
CA ALA A 220 25.69 0.11 9.88
C ALA A 220 24.98 1.38 10.40
N THR A 221 25.31 2.52 9.84
CA THR A 221 24.69 3.82 10.10
C THR A 221 23.19 3.88 9.78
N GLN A 222 22.74 3.27 8.67
CA GLN A 222 21.33 3.22 8.31
C GLN A 222 20.55 2.27 9.24
N THR A 223 21.14 1.14 9.61
CA THR A 223 20.55 0.21 10.58
C THR A 223 20.35 0.89 11.94
N GLU A 224 21.37 1.58 12.43
CA GLU A 224 21.28 2.36 13.68
C GLU A 224 20.25 3.49 13.59
N ALA A 225 20.15 4.18 12.45
CA ALA A 225 19.13 5.21 12.24
C ALA A 225 17.71 4.62 12.27
N LEU A 226 17.49 3.47 11.63
CA LEU A 226 16.22 2.76 11.66
C LEU A 226 15.85 2.32 13.09
N SER A 227 16.79 1.73 13.83
CA SER A 227 16.58 1.34 15.21
C SER A 227 16.26 2.55 16.11
N ARG A 228 16.96 3.68 15.94
CA ARG A 228 16.66 4.93 16.65
C ARG A 228 15.25 5.44 16.34
N LEU A 229 14.83 5.39 15.08
CA LEU A 229 13.47 5.77 14.67
C LEU A 229 12.42 4.89 15.35
N PHE A 230 12.50 3.57 15.24
CA PHE A 230 11.51 2.67 15.82
C PHE A 230 11.51 2.64 17.35
N ASN A 231 12.64 2.94 18.00
CA ASN A 231 12.71 3.09 19.46
C ASN A 231 12.11 4.42 19.95
N SER A 232 12.06 5.44 19.10
CA SER A 232 11.46 6.74 19.45
C SER A 232 9.92 6.73 19.47
N VAL A 233 9.29 5.74 18.83
CA VAL A 233 7.84 5.58 18.74
C VAL A 233 7.31 4.86 19.98
N LYS A 234 6.34 5.47 20.67
CA LYS A 234 5.81 4.98 21.95
C LYS A 234 4.93 3.73 21.83
N THR A 235 3.93 3.75 20.95
CA THR A 235 2.93 2.68 20.87
C THR A 235 3.24 1.66 19.77
N LEU A 236 2.81 0.41 19.96
CA LEU A 236 2.96 -0.63 18.92
C LEU A 236 2.15 -0.29 17.67
N THR A 237 0.94 0.25 17.83
CA THR A 237 0.10 0.70 16.71
C THR A 237 0.83 1.70 15.81
N ALA A 238 1.48 2.73 16.39
CA ALA A 238 2.22 3.71 15.62
C ALA A 238 3.45 3.08 14.93
N LYS A 239 4.11 2.09 15.55
CA LYS A 239 5.21 1.36 14.91
C LYS A 239 4.74 0.52 13.71
N GLU A 240 3.59 -0.15 13.83
CA GLU A 240 2.97 -0.92 12.73
C GLU A 240 2.60 -0.02 11.54
N GLU A 241 1.97 1.14 11.81
CA GLU A 241 1.60 2.11 10.76
C GLU A 241 2.83 2.78 10.12
N LEU A 242 3.86 3.10 10.91
CA LEU A 242 5.12 3.63 10.40
C LEU A 242 5.81 2.61 9.49
N LEU A 243 5.91 1.35 9.93
CA LEU A 243 6.49 0.27 9.14
C LEU A 243 5.75 0.09 7.80
N GLN A 244 4.43 0.05 7.84
CA GLN A 244 3.60 -0.07 6.64
C GLN A 244 3.82 1.11 5.68
N THR A 245 3.94 2.33 6.20
CA THR A 245 4.19 3.55 5.43
C THR A 245 5.55 3.49 4.73
N LEU A 246 6.61 3.22 5.50
CA LEU A 246 7.98 3.15 4.99
C LEU A 246 8.15 2.03 3.96
N ARG A 247 7.57 0.85 4.20
CA ARG A 247 7.55 -0.26 3.24
C ARG A 247 6.89 0.15 1.93
N THR A 248 5.75 0.84 2.01
CA THR A 248 5.02 1.28 0.82
C THR A 248 5.87 2.27 0.00
N HIS A 249 6.53 3.22 0.65
CA HIS A 249 7.44 4.16 -0.01
C HIS A 249 8.61 3.46 -0.71
N LEU A 250 9.21 2.47 -0.04
CA LEU A 250 10.31 1.69 -0.62
C LEU A 250 9.85 0.86 -1.83
N ILE A 251 8.70 0.19 -1.74
CA ILE A 251 8.14 -0.56 -2.87
C ILE A 251 7.85 0.37 -4.05
N LEU A 252 7.28 1.55 -3.80
CA LEU A 252 7.02 2.55 -4.84
C LEU A 252 8.31 3.07 -5.49
N HIS A 253 9.34 3.30 -4.69
CA HIS A 253 10.64 3.70 -5.20
C HIS A 253 11.20 2.65 -6.17
N VAL A 254 11.23 1.38 -5.76
CA VAL A 254 11.74 0.29 -6.60
C VAL A 254 10.89 0.12 -7.85
N ALA A 255 9.57 0.25 -7.73
CA ALA A 255 8.65 0.20 -8.86
C ALA A 255 9.00 1.27 -9.90
N ARG A 256 9.15 2.53 -9.48
CA ARG A 256 9.50 3.66 -10.36
C ARG A 256 10.87 3.51 -10.98
N THR A 257 11.89 3.15 -10.19
CA THR A 257 13.28 3.01 -10.65
C THR A 257 13.42 1.94 -11.75
N HIS A 258 12.61 0.88 -11.70
CA HIS A 258 12.67 -0.23 -12.67
C HIS A 258 11.57 -0.19 -13.74
N GLY A 259 10.74 0.86 -13.75
CA GLY A 259 9.67 1.05 -14.73
C GLY A 259 8.48 0.11 -14.57
N TYR A 260 8.16 -0.32 -13.34
CA TYR A 260 6.92 -1.04 -13.04
C TYR A 260 5.77 -0.04 -12.84
N CYS A 261 4.73 -0.15 -13.65
CA CYS A 261 3.56 0.74 -13.60
C CYS A 261 2.44 0.21 -12.68
N LYS A 262 2.55 -1.06 -12.25
CA LYS A 262 1.57 -1.72 -11.38
C LYS A 262 2.28 -2.51 -10.29
N VAL A 263 1.72 -2.52 -9.08
CA VAL A 263 2.21 -3.33 -7.95
C VAL A 263 1.10 -4.24 -7.46
N MET A 264 1.24 -5.55 -7.58
CA MET A 264 0.30 -6.51 -6.99
C MET A 264 0.63 -6.78 -5.52
N THR A 265 -0.36 -6.70 -4.63
CA THR A 265 -0.23 -7.07 -3.22
C THR A 265 -1.05 -8.32 -2.89
N GLY A 266 -0.50 -9.18 -2.03
CA GLY A 266 -1.15 -10.42 -1.57
C GLY A 266 -2.25 -10.23 -0.53
N GLU A 267 -2.97 -9.11 -0.53
CA GLU A 267 -4.02 -8.83 0.46
C GLU A 267 -5.25 -9.72 0.23
N SER A 268 -5.51 -10.63 1.18
CA SER A 268 -6.67 -11.53 1.16
C SER A 268 -7.94 -10.83 1.63
N CYS A 269 -9.12 -11.39 1.32
CA CYS A 269 -10.40 -10.83 1.77
C CYS A 269 -10.47 -10.71 3.31
N THR A 270 -9.88 -11.68 4.03
CA THR A 270 -9.81 -11.65 5.50
C THR A 270 -8.91 -10.52 5.98
N ARG A 271 -7.75 -10.33 5.34
CA ARG A 271 -6.83 -9.24 5.70
C ARG A 271 -7.45 -7.87 5.40
N LEU A 272 -8.19 -7.75 4.30
CA LEU A 272 -8.90 -6.52 3.94
C LEU A 272 -10.04 -6.21 4.90
N ALA A 273 -10.79 -7.21 5.38
CA ALA A 273 -11.82 -7.00 6.41
C ALA A 273 -11.22 -6.51 7.74
N ILE A 274 -10.08 -7.07 8.16
CA ILE A 274 -9.34 -6.59 9.33
C ILE A 274 -8.86 -5.15 9.10
N LYS A 275 -8.21 -4.88 7.95
CA LYS A 275 -7.70 -3.56 7.58
C LYS A 275 -8.80 -2.51 7.52
N LEU A 276 -10.00 -2.84 7.04
CA LEU A 276 -11.17 -1.97 7.07
C LEU A 276 -11.50 -1.52 8.49
N MET A 277 -11.63 -2.48 9.42
CA MET A 277 -11.98 -2.19 10.81
C MET A 277 -10.86 -1.46 11.56
N THR A 278 -9.60 -1.81 11.30
CA THR A 278 -8.43 -1.09 11.82
C THR A 278 -8.42 0.35 11.35
N ASN A 279 -8.59 0.60 10.05
CA ASN A 279 -8.60 1.95 9.50
C ASN A 279 -9.79 2.78 10.04
N LEU A 280 -10.95 2.16 10.24
CA LEU A 280 -12.09 2.80 10.91
C LEU A 280 -11.73 3.22 12.35
N ALA A 281 -11.14 2.32 13.13
CA ALA A 281 -10.72 2.59 14.51
C ALA A 281 -9.62 3.68 14.59
N LEU A 282 -8.76 3.77 13.58
CA LEU A 282 -7.73 4.81 13.46
C LEU A 282 -8.25 6.15 12.91
N GLY A 283 -9.55 6.26 12.62
CA GLY A 283 -10.16 7.48 12.07
C GLY A 283 -9.79 7.76 10.61
N ARG A 284 -9.43 6.73 9.84
CA ARG A 284 -9.09 6.81 8.40
C ARG A 284 -10.30 6.51 7.49
N GLY A 285 -11.50 6.86 7.95
CA GLY A 285 -12.77 6.57 7.28
C GLY A 285 -12.89 7.13 5.85
N ALA A 286 -12.36 8.33 5.62
CA ALA A 286 -12.40 8.99 4.31
C ALA A 286 -11.63 8.23 3.20
N PHE A 287 -10.70 7.35 3.57
CA PHE A 287 -9.79 6.68 2.63
C PHE A 287 -10.08 5.19 2.43
N LEU A 288 -11.13 4.66 3.06
CA LEU A 288 -11.44 3.23 3.06
C LEU A 288 -11.71 2.66 1.67
N ALA A 289 -12.33 3.44 0.78
CA ALA A 289 -12.58 3.04 -0.61
C ALA A 289 -11.27 2.75 -1.35
N TRP A 290 -10.22 3.53 -1.07
CA TRP A 290 -8.88 3.34 -1.64
C TRP A 290 -8.12 2.18 -0.98
N ASP A 291 -8.19 2.10 0.35
CA ASP A 291 -7.46 1.11 1.14
C ASP A 291 -7.98 -0.32 0.97
N THR A 292 -9.27 -0.50 0.65
CA THR A 292 -9.91 -1.82 0.48
C THR A 292 -10.34 -2.14 -0.95
N GLY A 293 -10.30 -1.15 -1.85
CA GLY A 293 -10.63 -1.30 -3.26
C GLY A 293 -9.73 -2.28 -4.01
N PHE A 294 -10.10 -2.65 -5.24
CA PHE A 294 -9.25 -3.52 -6.08
C PHE A 294 -7.95 -2.80 -6.45
N SER A 295 -8.04 -1.51 -6.76
CA SER A 295 -6.92 -0.65 -7.08
C SER A 295 -6.80 0.53 -6.14
N ASP A 296 -5.56 0.97 -5.96
CA ASP A 296 -5.20 2.20 -5.28
C ASP A 296 -4.30 3.03 -6.22
N GLU A 297 -4.87 4.12 -6.73
CA GLU A 297 -4.27 4.97 -7.75
C GLU A 297 -3.71 6.29 -7.18
N ARG A 298 -3.63 6.42 -5.84
CA ARG A 298 -3.24 7.70 -5.19
C ARG A 298 -1.81 8.17 -5.50
N HIS A 299 -0.99 7.31 -6.12
CA HIS A 299 0.39 7.60 -6.48
C HIS A 299 0.56 8.02 -7.94
N GLY A 300 -0.49 7.92 -8.77
CA GLY A 300 -0.49 8.35 -10.16
C GLY A 300 0.10 7.31 -11.12
N ASP A 301 1.42 7.38 -11.31
CA ASP A 301 2.21 6.55 -12.25
C ASP A 301 2.25 5.06 -11.89
N VAL A 302 2.19 4.75 -10.59
CA VAL A 302 2.18 3.38 -10.09
C VAL A 302 0.86 3.08 -9.39
N VAL A 303 0.12 2.09 -9.90
CA VAL A 303 -1.16 1.66 -9.31
C VAL A 303 -0.97 0.37 -8.52
N LEU A 304 -1.37 0.37 -7.24
CA LEU A 304 -1.39 -0.85 -6.43
C LEU A 304 -2.67 -1.63 -6.73
N VAL A 305 -2.55 -2.96 -6.84
CA VAL A 305 -3.63 -3.86 -7.26
C VAL A 305 -3.73 -5.05 -6.30
N ARG A 306 -4.96 -5.46 -5.94
CA ARG A 306 -5.22 -6.47 -4.90
C ARG A 306 -5.94 -7.70 -5.47
N PRO A 307 -5.25 -8.57 -6.23
CA PRO A 307 -5.90 -9.68 -6.93
C PRO A 307 -6.40 -10.79 -6.01
N MET A 308 -5.84 -10.93 -4.80
CA MET A 308 -6.23 -11.93 -3.80
C MET A 308 -7.45 -11.53 -2.96
N ARG A 309 -8.07 -10.38 -3.25
CA ARG A 309 -9.10 -9.76 -2.40
C ARG A 309 -10.39 -10.57 -2.22
N ASP A 310 -10.63 -11.56 -3.08
CA ASP A 310 -11.79 -12.44 -2.96
C ASP A 310 -11.44 -13.73 -2.18
N HIS A 311 -10.16 -14.04 -1.96
CA HIS A 311 -9.71 -15.25 -1.28
C HIS A 311 -9.68 -15.08 0.23
N THR A 312 -10.26 -16.01 0.96
CA THR A 312 -10.17 -16.07 2.44
C THR A 312 -8.83 -16.68 2.87
N LEU A 313 -8.36 -16.34 4.07
CA LEU A 313 -7.14 -16.99 4.61
C LEU A 313 -7.27 -18.51 4.72
N LYS A 314 -8.48 -19.03 4.99
CA LYS A 314 -8.77 -20.47 5.01
C LYS A 314 -8.55 -21.11 3.64
N GLU A 315 -9.07 -20.48 2.57
CA GLU A 315 -8.84 -20.95 1.20
C GLU A 315 -7.36 -20.91 0.83
N VAL A 316 -6.66 -19.80 1.14
CA VAL A 316 -5.21 -19.63 0.90
C VAL A 316 -4.42 -20.74 1.59
N ALA A 317 -4.69 -20.99 2.88
CA ALA A 317 -3.98 -21.99 3.66
C ALA A 317 -4.17 -23.41 3.08
N PHE A 318 -5.39 -23.77 2.70
CA PHE A 318 -5.65 -25.06 2.07
C PHE A 318 -5.02 -25.19 0.70
N TYR A 319 -5.07 -24.15 -0.13
CA TYR A 319 -4.44 -24.17 -1.44
C TYR A 319 -2.93 -24.38 -1.29
N ASN A 320 -2.27 -23.58 -0.44
CA ASN A 320 -0.83 -23.70 -0.22
C ASN A 320 -0.45 -25.10 0.29
N ARG A 321 -1.24 -25.67 1.19
CA ARG A 321 -1.00 -27.02 1.74
C ARG A 321 -1.21 -28.14 0.72
N LEU A 322 -2.21 -28.05 -0.14
CA LEU A 322 -2.60 -29.08 -1.12
C LEU A 322 -1.73 -29.07 -2.39
N PHE A 323 -1.16 -27.90 -2.72
CA PHE A 323 -0.33 -27.69 -3.91
C PHE A 323 1.12 -27.34 -3.58
N ALA A 324 1.53 -27.50 -2.32
CA ALA A 324 2.90 -27.31 -1.83
C ALA A 324 3.51 -25.97 -2.23
N VAL A 325 2.75 -24.89 -2.09
CA VAL A 325 3.23 -23.53 -2.38
C VAL A 325 4.26 -23.14 -1.32
N PRO A 326 5.49 -22.75 -1.71
CA PRO A 326 6.54 -22.39 -0.76
C PRO A 326 6.19 -21.08 -0.02
N SER A 327 6.41 -21.07 1.29
CA SER A 327 6.26 -19.91 2.15
C SER A 327 7.41 -19.85 3.14
N VAL A 328 7.88 -18.63 3.44
CA VAL A 328 8.93 -18.37 4.41
C VAL A 328 8.30 -17.66 5.60
N PHE A 329 8.64 -18.09 6.81
CA PHE A 329 8.21 -17.41 8.02
C PHE A 329 9.17 -16.26 8.34
N THR A 330 8.68 -15.04 8.25
CA THR A 330 9.39 -13.82 8.65
C THR A 330 8.73 -13.22 9.89
N PRO A 331 9.44 -13.09 11.02
CA PRO A 331 8.92 -12.40 12.19
C PRO A 331 8.53 -10.96 11.87
N ALA A 332 7.27 -10.61 12.14
CA ALA A 332 6.77 -9.24 12.12
C ALA A 332 6.95 -8.56 13.50
N ILE A 333 6.83 -7.23 13.54
CA ILE A 333 7.00 -6.42 14.76
C ILE A 333 6.02 -6.78 15.89
N ASP A 334 4.87 -7.36 15.52
CA ASP A 334 3.78 -7.77 16.39
C ASP A 334 3.81 -9.28 16.70
N THR A 335 4.90 -9.98 16.33
CA THR A 335 5.07 -11.41 16.58
C THR A 335 5.14 -11.67 18.09
N LYS A 336 4.32 -12.60 18.59
CA LYS A 336 4.14 -12.91 20.02
C LYS A 336 3.60 -11.74 20.87
N ALA A 337 3.14 -10.65 20.26
CA ALA A 337 2.46 -9.59 21.00
C ALA A 337 1.08 -10.07 21.50
N PRO A 338 0.63 -9.62 22.69
CA PRO A 338 -0.71 -9.96 23.18
C PRO A 338 -1.80 -9.33 22.30
N GLU A 339 -3.01 -9.89 22.32
CA GLU A 339 -4.14 -9.44 21.48
C GLU A 339 -4.46 -7.95 21.65
N LYS A 340 -4.25 -7.40 22.86
CA LYS A 340 -4.53 -6.00 23.21
C LYS A 340 -3.32 -5.07 23.04
N ALA A 341 -2.22 -5.55 22.45
CA ALA A 341 -0.98 -4.77 22.31
C ALA A 341 -1.10 -3.60 21.32
N SER A 342 -1.89 -3.79 20.26
CA SER A 342 -2.12 -2.78 19.22
C SER A 342 -3.54 -2.84 18.71
N ILE A 343 -3.97 -1.76 18.03
CA ILE A 343 -5.27 -1.71 17.36
C ILE A 343 -5.32 -2.76 16.24
N HIS A 344 -4.20 -3.03 15.56
CA HIS A 344 -4.11 -4.04 14.52
C HIS A 344 -4.38 -5.45 15.08
N ARG A 345 -3.71 -5.82 16.18
CA ARG A 345 -3.91 -7.11 16.85
C ARG A 345 -5.31 -7.25 17.43
N LEU A 346 -5.83 -6.20 18.04
CA LEU A 346 -7.17 -6.21 18.63
C LEU A 346 -8.25 -6.42 17.55
N MET A 347 -8.15 -5.71 16.43
CA MET A 347 -9.11 -5.84 15.33
C MET A 347 -9.00 -7.19 14.61
N GLU A 348 -7.78 -7.73 14.48
CA GLU A 348 -7.57 -9.07 13.95
C GLU A 348 -8.23 -10.14 14.84
N ALA A 349 -7.94 -10.13 16.14
CA ALA A 349 -8.54 -11.06 17.09
C ALA A 349 -10.07 -10.93 17.10
N PHE A 350 -10.60 -9.70 17.09
CA PHE A 350 -12.02 -9.42 17.03
C PHE A 350 -12.70 -10.03 15.79
N ILE A 351 -12.17 -9.77 14.59
CA ILE A 351 -12.76 -10.25 13.34
C ILE A 351 -12.65 -11.76 13.22
N LEU A 352 -11.51 -12.35 13.61
CA LEU A 352 -11.33 -13.79 13.58
C LEU A 352 -12.26 -14.49 14.57
N LYS A 353 -12.43 -13.94 15.79
CA LYS A 353 -13.38 -14.46 16.79
C LYS A 353 -14.84 -14.33 16.35
N LEU A 354 -15.21 -13.24 15.69
CA LEU A 354 -16.55 -13.12 15.12
C LEU A 354 -16.78 -14.10 13.96
N GLN A 355 -15.75 -14.39 13.16
CA GLN A 355 -15.85 -15.33 12.06
C GLN A 355 -16.01 -16.78 12.52
N THR A 356 -15.49 -17.16 13.69
CA THR A 356 -15.71 -18.50 14.26
C THR A 356 -17.14 -18.67 14.75
N GLN A 357 -17.74 -17.63 15.34
CA GLN A 357 -19.12 -17.63 15.83
C GLN A 357 -20.15 -17.50 14.70
N PHE A 358 -19.86 -16.67 13.70
CA PHE A 358 -20.77 -16.38 12.59
C PHE A 358 -20.07 -16.62 11.24
N PRO A 359 -20.33 -17.78 10.58
CA PRO A 359 -19.72 -18.18 9.30
C PRO A 359 -20.15 -17.33 8.09
N SER A 360 -19.95 -16.02 8.13
CA SER A 360 -20.09 -15.06 7.00
C SER A 360 -19.56 -13.66 7.35
N THR A 361 -19.11 -13.43 8.58
CA THR A 361 -18.63 -12.12 9.07
C THR A 361 -17.64 -11.46 8.11
N VAL A 362 -16.56 -12.17 7.76
CA VAL A 362 -15.50 -11.63 6.89
C VAL A 362 -16.07 -11.22 5.53
N SER A 363 -16.92 -12.06 4.92
CA SER A 363 -17.53 -11.73 3.64
C SER A 363 -18.50 -10.56 3.75
N THR A 364 -19.30 -10.46 4.80
CA THR A 364 -20.25 -9.35 4.98
C THR A 364 -19.53 -8.02 5.17
N VAL A 365 -18.52 -8.00 6.05
CA VAL A 365 -17.68 -6.82 6.30
C VAL A 365 -17.01 -6.36 5.01
N TYR A 366 -16.39 -7.28 4.28
CA TYR A 366 -15.72 -6.97 3.02
C TYR A 366 -16.69 -6.54 1.89
N ARG A 367 -17.84 -7.21 1.72
CA ARG A 367 -18.87 -6.80 0.75
C ARG A 367 -19.45 -5.42 1.06
N THR A 368 -19.43 -5.02 2.33
CA THR A 368 -19.82 -3.67 2.73
C THR A 368 -18.79 -2.65 2.27
N SER A 369 -17.49 -2.96 2.36
CA SER A 369 -16.44 -2.06 1.87
C SER A 369 -16.44 -1.90 0.36
N GLU A 370 -16.88 -2.92 -0.41
CA GLU A 370 -17.04 -2.80 -1.87
C GLU A 370 -18.11 -1.78 -2.29
N LYS A 371 -19.04 -1.42 -1.40
CA LYS A 371 -20.07 -0.40 -1.66
C LYS A 371 -19.54 1.02 -1.45
N LEU A 372 -18.37 1.18 -0.84
CA LEU A 372 -17.74 2.47 -0.64
C LEU A 372 -17.21 2.98 -1.98
N VAL A 373 -17.62 4.19 -2.36
CA VAL A 373 -17.21 4.82 -3.60
C VAL A 373 -15.96 5.68 -3.35
N LYS A 374 -15.01 5.65 -4.29
CA LYS A 374 -13.92 6.63 -4.34
C LYS A 374 -14.55 7.97 -4.71
N ALA A 375 -14.91 8.80 -3.75
CA ALA A 375 -15.36 10.16 -4.05
C ALA A 375 -14.14 11.02 -4.38
N PRO A 376 -14.05 11.66 -5.56
CA PRO A 376 -13.82 13.09 -5.57
C PRO A 376 -15.16 13.75 -5.24
N ARG A 377 -15.21 14.59 -4.22
CA ARG A 377 -16.33 15.55 -4.17
C ARG A 377 -16.24 16.41 -5.43
N GLU A 378 -17.39 16.79 -5.98
CA GLU A 378 -17.46 17.59 -7.21
C GLU A 378 -16.48 18.76 -7.14
N GLY A 379 -15.49 18.78 -8.05
CA GLY A 379 -14.50 19.85 -8.15
C GLY A 379 -13.31 19.75 -7.19
N CYS A 380 -12.42 18.75 -7.36
CA CYS A 380 -10.96 18.92 -7.46
C CYS A 380 -10.26 17.55 -7.39
N ALA A 381 -9.72 17.06 -8.51
CA ALA A 381 -8.83 15.89 -8.53
C ALA A 381 -7.41 16.22 -7.99
N ASP A 382 -7.18 17.47 -7.60
CA ASP A 382 -5.88 18.07 -7.31
C ASP A 382 -5.80 18.71 -5.90
N GLY A 383 -6.57 18.18 -4.96
CA GLY A 383 -6.49 18.59 -3.55
C GLY A 383 -5.15 18.24 -2.90
N PRO A 384 -4.74 18.98 -1.86
CA PRO A 384 -3.49 18.71 -1.14
C PRO A 384 -3.47 17.30 -0.58
N ARG A 385 -2.31 16.63 -0.63
CA ARG A 385 -2.17 15.21 -0.22
C ARG A 385 -1.41 15.10 1.08
N CYS A 386 -1.75 14.12 1.89
CA CYS A 386 -0.99 13.77 3.09
C CYS A 386 0.47 13.46 2.75
N LEU A 387 1.41 14.04 3.49
CA LEU A 387 2.85 13.84 3.31
C LEU A 387 3.27 12.37 3.47
N LEU A 388 2.64 11.62 4.38
CA LEU A 388 3.01 10.23 4.67
C LEU A 388 2.24 9.20 3.86
N CYS A 389 0.91 9.31 3.75
CA CYS A 389 0.11 8.25 3.11
C CYS A 389 -0.40 8.60 1.71
N MET A 390 -0.10 9.81 1.23
CA MET A 390 -0.53 10.35 -0.07
C MET A 390 -2.04 10.36 -0.32
N CYS A 391 -2.85 10.13 0.72
CA CYS A 391 -4.29 10.35 0.68
C CYS A 391 -4.61 11.84 0.48
N VAL A 392 -5.64 12.15 -0.29
CA VAL A 392 -6.15 13.52 -0.41
C VAL A 392 -6.59 14.01 0.97
N LEU A 393 -6.17 15.21 1.36
CA LEU A 393 -6.61 15.85 2.60
C LEU A 393 -8.00 16.42 2.37
N ASP A 394 -8.90 16.09 3.28
CA ASP A 394 -10.28 16.57 3.25
C ASP A 394 -10.33 17.96 3.91
N ILE A 395 -9.96 19.00 3.16
CA ILE A 395 -9.87 20.40 3.63
C ILE A 395 -11.20 21.16 3.39
N ASP A 396 -12.30 20.45 3.13
CA ASP A 396 -13.59 21.11 2.94
C ASP A 396 -14.08 21.73 4.27
N ALA A 397 -13.84 23.03 4.44
CA ALA A 397 -14.30 23.81 5.61
C ALA A 397 -15.83 23.82 5.76
N VAL A 398 -16.56 23.45 4.70
CA VAL A 398 -18.03 23.40 4.67
C VAL A 398 -18.58 22.10 5.26
N ASP A 399 -17.78 21.04 5.35
CA ASP A 399 -18.23 19.72 5.81
C ASP A 399 -17.46 19.25 7.05
N SER A 400 -17.92 19.71 8.21
CA SER A 400 -17.40 19.37 9.54
C SER A 400 -17.60 17.89 9.94
N ALA A 401 -18.15 17.06 9.05
CA ALA A 401 -18.46 15.66 9.31
C ALA A 401 -17.24 14.73 9.33
N THR A 402 -16.07 15.18 8.87
CA THR A 402 -14.84 14.39 8.97
C THR A 402 -13.98 14.82 10.16
N ALA A 403 -13.33 13.83 10.80
CA ALA A 403 -12.50 14.05 11.98
C ALA A 403 -11.36 15.06 11.74
N PHE A 404 -10.96 15.27 10.48
CA PHE A 404 -10.00 16.29 10.09
C PHE A 404 -10.63 17.69 10.08
N GLY A 405 -11.76 17.88 9.37
CA GLY A 405 -12.48 19.17 9.33
C GLY A 405 -12.92 19.68 10.70
N ALA A 406 -13.29 18.78 11.61
CA ALA A 406 -13.61 19.12 13.00
C ALA A 406 -12.42 19.67 13.81
N GLN A 407 -11.18 19.34 13.44
CA GLN A 407 -9.96 19.75 14.15
C GLN A 407 -9.24 20.93 13.50
N THR A 408 -9.40 21.14 12.20
CA THR A 408 -8.78 22.25 11.47
C THR A 408 -9.60 23.53 11.52
N SER A 409 -10.92 23.45 11.68
CA SER A 409 -11.81 24.63 11.83
C SER A 409 -11.47 25.49 13.08
N SER A 410 -10.95 24.87 14.14
CA SER A 410 -10.51 25.59 15.35
C SER A 410 -9.16 26.32 15.19
N HIS A 411 -8.28 25.85 14.31
CA HIS A 411 -6.98 26.48 14.05
C HIS A 411 -7.04 27.57 12.96
N LEU A 412 -7.86 27.37 11.91
CA LEU A 412 -8.05 28.39 10.86
C LEU A 412 -8.72 29.67 11.38
N SER A 413 -9.53 29.58 12.43
CA SER A 413 -10.12 30.74 13.10
C SER A 413 -9.10 31.64 13.81
N GLN A 414 -7.84 31.19 13.98
CA GLN A 414 -6.74 31.96 14.58
C GLN A 414 -5.78 32.56 13.53
N MET A 415 -6.01 32.29 12.23
CA MET A 415 -5.19 32.77 11.12
C MET A 415 -5.85 33.90 10.30
N LEU A 416 -7.01 34.40 10.74
CA LEU A 416 -7.50 35.70 10.23
C LEU A 416 -6.50 36.79 10.64
N PRO A 417 -6.12 37.73 9.76
CA PRO A 417 -5.17 38.77 10.12
C PRO A 417 -5.74 39.55 11.31
N VAL A 418 -5.05 39.52 12.44
CA VAL A 418 -5.17 40.58 13.43
C VAL A 418 -4.78 41.85 12.67
N GLU A 419 -5.71 42.81 12.58
CA GLU A 419 -5.48 44.13 12.02
C GLU A 419 -4.12 44.64 12.49
N ALA A 420 -3.21 44.84 11.54
CA ALA A 420 -1.86 45.30 11.81
C ALA A 420 -1.92 46.74 12.34
N GLY A 421 -2.00 46.88 13.66
CA GLY A 421 -1.58 48.10 14.34
C GLY A 421 -0.09 48.30 14.08
N LEU A 422 0.25 49.39 13.37
CA LEU A 422 1.61 49.78 13.02
C LEU A 422 2.60 49.64 14.19
N PRO A 423 3.70 48.91 14.04
CA PRO A 423 4.90 49.11 14.85
C PRO A 423 5.77 50.18 14.17
N THR A 424 5.97 51.30 14.86
CA THR A 424 6.98 52.31 14.54
C THR A 424 8.38 51.69 14.38
N PRO A 425 9.16 52.02 13.34
CA PRO A 425 10.53 51.51 13.20
C PRO A 425 11.48 52.36 14.07
N SER A 426 12.08 51.76 15.09
CA SER A 426 13.24 52.35 15.75
C SER A 426 14.49 52.11 14.90
N CYS A 427 14.94 53.16 14.23
CA CYS A 427 16.27 53.27 13.65
C CYS A 427 17.37 52.96 14.66
N CYS A 428 18.37 52.17 14.26
CA CYS A 428 19.76 52.28 14.75
C CYS A 428 20.75 51.71 13.73
N GLY A 429 21.58 52.59 13.15
CA GLY A 429 23.00 52.33 12.88
C GLY A 429 23.39 51.78 11.51
N ALA A 430 23.85 52.68 10.65
CA ALA A 430 24.48 52.40 9.35
C ALA A 430 25.77 51.56 9.45
N GLY A 431 25.98 50.71 8.45
CA GLY A 431 27.22 50.00 8.17
C GLY A 431 27.10 49.31 6.81
N GLU A 432 27.53 50.01 5.76
CA GLU A 432 27.49 49.56 4.37
C GLU A 432 28.38 48.32 4.13
N GLY A 433 27.89 47.42 3.26
CA GLY A 433 28.77 46.59 2.42
C GLY A 433 28.81 45.08 2.69
N GLN A 434 27.70 44.37 2.49
CA GLN A 434 27.72 43.11 1.72
C GLN A 434 26.29 42.63 1.42
N ALA A 435 25.85 42.87 0.19
CA ALA A 435 24.78 42.09 -0.41
C ALA A 435 25.23 40.61 -0.48
N GLN A 436 24.25 39.70 -0.39
CA GLN A 436 24.35 38.28 -0.76
C GLN A 436 24.74 37.29 0.37
N ARG A 437 23.80 37.06 1.31
CA ARG A 437 23.46 35.77 1.97
C ARG A 437 22.76 36.04 3.31
N CYS A 438 21.43 36.19 3.35
CA CYS A 438 20.73 36.15 4.64
C CYS A 438 19.23 35.79 4.54
N CYS A 439 18.90 34.66 3.91
CA CYS A 439 17.55 34.07 4.00
C CYS A 439 17.57 32.58 4.38
N ARG A 440 18.64 32.07 5.02
CA ARG A 440 18.78 30.63 5.33
C ARG A 440 18.77 30.25 6.81
N ALA A 441 18.42 31.16 7.70
CA ALA A 441 18.19 30.88 9.11
C ALA A 441 17.19 31.95 9.55
N VAL A 442 15.98 31.65 10.01
CA VAL A 442 15.65 30.91 11.23
C VAL A 442 14.20 30.39 11.10
N CYS A 443 14.00 29.09 11.01
CA CYS A 443 12.78 28.45 11.51
C CYS A 443 13.22 27.58 12.67
N GLY A 444 12.61 27.75 13.84
CA GLY A 444 12.86 26.90 14.99
C GLY A 444 12.49 25.44 14.71
N LYS A 445 13.02 24.51 15.52
CA LYS A 445 12.61 23.09 15.45
C LYS A 445 11.10 22.91 15.67
N GLU A 446 10.51 23.78 16.49
CA GLU A 446 9.07 23.78 16.80
C GLU A 446 8.22 24.18 15.60
N ASP A 447 8.69 25.15 14.80
CA ASP A 447 8.00 25.60 13.57
C ASP A 447 7.94 24.46 12.53
N MET A 448 9.05 23.74 12.33
CA MET A 448 9.11 22.62 11.38
C MET A 448 8.17 21.47 11.76
N GLN A 449 7.97 21.23 13.06
CA GLN A 449 7.06 20.20 13.53
C GLN A 449 5.59 20.56 13.29
N ALA A 450 5.22 21.83 13.47
CA ALA A 450 3.90 22.33 13.13
C ALA A 450 3.61 22.18 11.63
N PHE A 451 4.54 22.61 10.76
CA PHE A 451 4.38 22.49 9.31
C PHE A 451 4.21 21.05 8.84
N VAL A 452 4.98 20.11 9.39
CA VAL A 452 4.81 18.69 9.07
C VAL A 452 3.43 18.21 9.50
N GLN A 453 2.93 18.60 10.68
CA GLN A 453 1.63 18.17 11.17
C GLN A 453 0.46 18.70 10.33
N GLU A 454 0.55 19.90 9.77
CA GLU A 454 -0.47 20.48 8.89
C GLU A 454 -0.59 19.75 7.55
N GLN A 455 0.50 19.14 7.08
CA GLN A 455 0.53 18.37 5.83
C GLN A 455 0.09 16.91 6.00
N LEU A 456 -0.42 16.51 7.17
CA LEU A 456 -0.79 15.13 7.48
C LEU A 456 -2.29 14.95 7.63
N CYS A 457 -2.82 13.83 7.15
CA CYS A 457 -4.20 13.45 7.45
C CYS A 457 -4.37 13.10 8.93
N TYR A 458 -5.61 13.08 9.42
CA TYR A 458 -5.93 12.78 10.82
C TYR A 458 -5.22 11.52 11.36
N GLY A 459 -5.35 10.38 10.67
CA GLY A 459 -4.72 9.13 11.12
C GLY A 459 -3.20 9.22 11.19
N CYS A 460 -2.56 9.84 10.20
CA CYS A 460 -1.11 10.06 10.23
C CYS A 460 -0.70 11.03 11.34
N ARG A 461 -1.49 12.08 11.63
CA ARG A 461 -1.24 13.01 12.75
C ARG A 461 -1.29 12.28 14.10
N VAL A 462 -2.29 11.41 14.31
CA VAL A 462 -2.41 10.63 15.54
C VAL A 462 -1.18 9.76 15.76
N ASN A 463 -0.74 9.02 14.73
CA ASN A 463 0.46 8.18 14.82
C ASN A 463 1.73 9.01 15.00
N MET A 464 1.81 10.18 14.37
CA MET A 464 2.98 11.06 14.48
C MET A 464 3.13 11.72 15.85
N LYS A 465 2.05 11.87 16.63
CA LYS A 465 2.14 12.34 18.03
C LYS A 465 2.91 11.39 18.94
N ASP A 466 3.03 10.12 18.56
CA ASP A 466 3.84 9.14 19.29
C ASP A 466 5.35 9.28 19.03
N LEU A 467 5.76 10.07 18.03
CA LEU A 467 7.17 10.44 17.84
C LEU A 467 7.50 11.66 18.71
N SER A 468 8.48 11.49 19.58
CA SER A 468 8.95 12.57 20.47
C SER A 468 9.74 13.66 19.73
N SER A 469 10.33 13.35 18.57
CA SER A 469 11.07 14.27 17.71
C SER A 469 10.96 13.84 16.25
N LEU A 470 11.10 14.79 15.32
CA LEU A 470 11.18 14.53 13.88
C LEU A 470 12.59 14.17 13.40
N ASP A 471 13.62 14.40 14.22
CA ASP A 471 15.03 14.13 13.88
C ASP A 471 15.29 12.68 13.39
N PRO A 472 14.60 11.63 13.90
CA PRO A 472 14.81 10.26 13.43
C PRO A 472 14.13 9.92 12.09
N LEU A 473 13.26 10.79 11.55
CA LEU A 473 12.56 10.51 10.30
C LEU A 473 13.52 10.43 9.11
N PRO A 474 13.21 9.60 8.10
CA PRO A 474 13.99 9.58 6.87
C PRO A 474 14.06 10.97 6.20
N PRO A 475 15.25 11.39 5.71
CA PRO A 475 15.47 12.74 5.19
C PRO A 475 14.53 13.14 4.04
N TYR A 476 14.12 12.19 3.20
CA TYR A 476 13.24 12.46 2.05
C TYR A 476 11.85 12.98 2.47
N ILE A 477 11.36 12.56 3.65
CA ILE A 477 10.07 13.01 4.19
C ILE A 477 10.15 14.48 4.57
N LEU A 478 11.20 14.85 5.32
CA LEU A 478 11.44 16.23 5.75
C LEU A 478 11.74 17.14 4.56
N ALA A 479 12.53 16.66 3.60
CA ALA A 479 12.83 17.41 2.38
C ALA A 479 11.58 17.66 1.52
N GLU A 480 10.70 16.67 1.33
CA GLU A 480 9.45 16.92 0.60
C GLU A 480 8.51 17.83 1.38
N ALA A 481 8.45 17.73 2.71
CA ALA A 481 7.65 18.65 3.54
C ALA A 481 8.09 20.11 3.34
N GLN A 482 9.40 20.36 3.35
CA GLN A 482 9.97 21.69 3.09
C GLN A 482 9.66 22.16 1.67
N LEU A 483 9.77 21.29 0.65
CA LEU A 483 9.46 21.64 -0.74
C LEU A 483 7.98 21.99 -0.92
N ARG A 484 7.07 21.29 -0.26
CA ARG A 484 5.62 21.60 -0.28
C ARG A 484 5.34 22.96 0.35
N THR A 485 5.95 23.26 1.49
CA THR A 485 5.84 24.58 2.14
C THR A 485 6.39 25.69 1.24
N GLN A 486 7.57 25.49 0.61
CA GLN A 486 8.14 26.48 -0.31
C GLN A 486 7.25 26.74 -1.53
N ARG A 487 6.66 25.70 -2.12
CA ARG A 487 5.70 25.84 -3.23
C ARG A 487 4.47 26.61 -2.81
N TYR A 488 3.94 26.34 -1.62
CA TYR A 488 2.80 27.06 -1.07
C TYR A 488 3.10 28.55 -0.91
N TRP A 489 4.23 28.90 -0.26
CA TRP A 489 4.65 30.29 -0.11
C TRP A 489 4.85 30.98 -1.45
N TYR A 490 5.49 30.31 -2.42
CA TYR A 490 5.69 30.86 -3.75
C TYR A 490 4.37 31.16 -4.48
N LEU A 491 3.39 30.24 -4.41
CA LEU A 491 2.05 30.46 -4.99
C LEU A 491 1.34 31.63 -4.31
N LEU A 492 1.41 31.71 -2.98
CA LEU A 492 0.84 32.82 -2.22
C LEU A 492 1.48 34.16 -2.64
N PHE A 493 2.81 34.22 -2.76
CA PHE A 493 3.51 35.41 -3.25
C PHE A 493 3.11 35.78 -4.68
N GLN A 494 2.89 34.80 -5.57
CA GLN A 494 2.39 35.07 -6.92
C GLN A 494 0.96 35.63 -6.91
N GLU A 495 0.06 35.12 -6.07
CA GLU A 495 -1.29 35.66 -5.92
C GLU A 495 -1.28 37.11 -5.40
N TYR A 496 -0.44 37.42 -4.41
CA TYR A 496 -0.28 38.78 -3.89
C TYR A 496 0.28 39.76 -4.94
N LEU A 497 1.31 39.35 -5.70
CA LEU A 497 1.91 40.20 -6.74
C LEU A 497 0.97 40.46 -7.92
N ILE A 498 0.00 39.56 -8.19
CA ILE A 498 -1.02 39.77 -9.21
C ILE A 498 -2.11 40.73 -8.68
N GLN A 499 -2.47 40.65 -7.39
CA GLN A 499 -3.44 41.58 -6.78
C GLN A 499 -2.91 43.03 -6.73
N ASP A 500 -1.62 43.23 -6.45
CA ASP A 500 -1.01 44.57 -6.45
C ASP A 500 -0.97 45.21 -7.87
N SER A 501 -1.10 44.41 -8.93
CA SER A 501 -1.14 44.90 -10.32
C SER A 501 -2.52 45.42 -10.72
N ASP A 502 -3.59 44.87 -10.14
CA ASP A 502 -4.97 45.21 -10.46
C ASP A 502 -5.47 46.41 -9.63
N GLU A 503 -4.86 46.70 -8.47
CA GLU A 503 -5.19 47.89 -7.66
C GLU A 503 -4.51 49.18 -8.17
N GLU A 504 -3.48 49.09 -9.01
CA GLU A 504 -2.81 50.26 -9.61
C GLU A 504 -3.53 50.81 -10.87
N GLU A 505 -4.49 50.08 -11.46
CA GLU A 505 -5.28 50.58 -12.61
C GLU A 505 -6.55 51.37 -12.24
N GLU A 506 -7.03 51.33 -10.98
CA GLU A 506 -8.24 52.07 -10.55
C GLU A 506 -8.00 53.46 -9.94
N THR A 507 -6.75 53.90 -9.72
CA THR A 507 -6.47 55.26 -9.18
C THR A 507 -6.15 56.31 -10.26
N GLY A 508 -6.40 55.99 -11.54
CA GLY A 508 -6.14 56.86 -12.69
C GLY A 508 -7.34 57.59 -13.30
N GLN A 509 -8.55 57.51 -12.73
CA GLN A 509 -9.72 58.26 -13.20
C GLN A 509 -10.69 58.63 -12.06
N SER A 510 -10.48 59.78 -11.42
CA SER A 510 -11.53 60.67 -10.90
C SER A 510 -10.96 62.02 -10.46
#